data_AF-A0A7S0DTW4-F1
#
_entry.id   AF-A0A7S0DTW4-F1
#
_cell.length_a   1.000
_cell.length_b   1.000
_cell.length_c   1.000
_cell.angle_alpha   90.00
_cell.angle_beta   90.00
_cell.angle_gamma   90.00
#
_symmetry.space_group_name_H-M   'P 1'
#
loop_
_entity.id
_entity.type
_entity.pdbx_description
1 polymer ?
#
loop_
_entity_poly.entity_id
_entity_poly.type
_entity_poly.pdbx_seq_one_letter_code
_entity_poly.pdbx_strand_id
1 'polypeptide(L)'
;FLDSFNPISSFIFAYQGQSIFLEVISEMRYPREWNKSVYLSHSLMFISYSITAIVGYYYMGNDVPAFLPKGLKKGIWKTLVNLLVAYHVLVAYIINNIPLVAMLKRRYFEGSRTPRSKHVMISALLLFLAWLMTNIVPFFKDMVSVIGALCGSPIMLGLPPLFYFCALKSKGIPMGRFDLVVCSLLFFVLFPLTFVSGMISAFRSILGNWERNGLPFSCSIQV
;
A
#
# COMPACT_ATOMS: atom_id res chain seq x y z
N PHE A 1 -23.04 -4.66 2.61
CA PHE A 1 -22.56 -3.29 2.94
C PHE A 1 -21.10 -3.31 3.37
N LEU A 2 -20.71 -4.10 4.38
CA LEU A 2 -19.31 -4.15 4.82
C LEU A 2 -18.35 -4.67 3.73
N ASP A 3 -18.75 -5.67 2.94
CA ASP A 3 -17.92 -6.23 1.87
C ASP A 3 -17.54 -5.21 0.78
N SER A 4 -18.32 -4.12 0.64
CA SER A 4 -18.05 -3.03 -0.29
C SER A 4 -16.84 -2.18 0.12
N PHE A 5 -16.39 -2.26 1.38
CA PHE A 5 -15.20 -1.54 1.85
C PHE A 5 -13.89 -2.23 1.47
N ASN A 6 -13.90 -3.55 1.22
CA ASN A 6 -12.70 -4.28 0.78
C ASN A 6 -12.09 -3.66 -0.51
N PRO A 7 -12.86 -3.44 -1.59
CA PRO A 7 -12.38 -2.75 -2.80
C PRO A 7 -11.95 -1.31 -2.54
N ILE A 8 -12.63 -0.58 -1.66
CA ILE A 8 -12.27 0.82 -1.32
C ILE A 8 -10.89 0.86 -0.67
N SER A 9 -10.60 -0.04 0.28
CA SER A 9 -9.28 -0.13 0.89
C SER A 9 -8.20 -0.57 -0.10
N SER A 10 -8.51 -1.48 -1.03
CA SER A 10 -7.58 -1.83 -2.12
C SER A 10 -7.30 -0.64 -3.05
N PHE A 11 -8.29 0.22 -3.30
CA PHE A 11 -8.12 1.45 -4.06
C PHE A 11 -7.23 2.45 -3.30
N ILE A 12 -7.43 2.62 -1.99
CA ILE A 12 -6.58 3.46 -1.14
C ILE A 12 -5.13 2.96 -1.20
N PHE A 13 -4.91 1.64 -1.11
CA PHE A 13 -3.57 1.07 -1.26
C PHE A 13 -2.95 1.39 -2.63
N ALA A 14 -3.73 1.29 -3.72
CA ALA A 14 -3.23 1.54 -5.07
C ALA A 14 -2.82 3.01 -5.31
N TYR A 15 -3.50 3.96 -4.66
CA TYR A 15 -3.18 5.40 -4.75
C TYR A 15 -2.25 5.90 -3.63
N GLN A 16 -1.73 4.99 -2.80
CA GLN A 16 -0.83 5.34 -1.73
C GLN A 16 0.59 5.58 -2.27
N GLY A 17 1.20 6.70 -1.87
CA GLY A 17 2.57 7.07 -2.22
C GLY A 17 3.06 8.35 -1.54
N GLN A 18 2.28 8.90 -0.61
CA GLN A 18 2.45 10.23 -0.04
C GLN A 18 3.64 10.30 0.92
N SER A 19 4.11 9.16 1.42
CA SER A 19 5.24 9.07 2.35
C SER A 19 6.54 9.59 1.75
N ILE A 20 6.74 9.44 0.44
CA ILE A 20 7.97 9.88 -0.25
C ILE A 20 7.88 11.32 -0.77
N PHE A 21 6.70 11.94 -0.74
CA PHE A 21 6.50 13.25 -1.37
C PHE A 21 7.42 14.33 -0.81
N LEU A 22 7.67 14.33 0.51
CA LEU A 22 8.57 15.30 1.13
C LEU A 22 10.02 15.13 0.65
N GLU A 23 10.50 13.89 0.51
CA GLU A 23 11.84 13.60 0.00
C GLU A 23 11.96 14.01 -1.47
N VAL A 24 10.95 13.70 -2.29
CA VAL A 24 10.92 14.11 -3.70
C VAL A 24 10.93 15.63 -3.83
N ILE A 25 10.11 16.35 -3.05
CA ILE A 25 10.08 17.82 -3.05
C ILE A 25 11.45 18.40 -2.68
N SER A 26 12.15 17.81 -1.70
CA SER A 26 13.46 18.30 -1.27
C SER A 26 14.56 18.13 -2.33
N GLU A 27 14.41 17.16 -3.22
CA GLU A 27 15.36 16.89 -4.33
C GLU A 27 14.98 17.60 -5.64
N MET A 28 13.82 18.26 -5.71
CA MET A 28 13.42 19.02 -6.90
C MET A 28 14.28 20.27 -7.09
N ARG A 29 14.81 20.45 -8.31
CA ARG A 29 15.49 21.70 -8.71
C ARG A 29 14.59 22.93 -8.56
N TYR A 30 13.29 22.78 -8.86
CA TYR A 30 12.29 23.86 -8.74
C TYR A 30 11.09 23.41 -7.90
N PRO A 31 11.14 23.49 -6.55
CA PRO A 31 10.08 23.01 -5.68
C PRO A 31 8.72 23.72 -5.89
N ARG A 32 8.73 24.94 -6.44
CA ARG A 32 7.50 25.70 -6.78
C ARG A 32 6.64 25.01 -7.84
N GLU A 33 7.22 24.13 -8.65
CA GLU A 33 6.50 23.41 -9.70
C GLU A 33 5.91 22.06 -9.23
N TRP A 34 6.04 21.72 -7.95
CA TRP A 34 5.57 20.47 -7.36
C TRP A 34 4.14 20.09 -7.77
N ASN A 35 3.21 21.05 -7.72
CA ASN A 35 1.81 20.80 -8.06
C ASN A 35 1.66 20.28 -9.50
N LYS A 36 2.42 20.82 -10.47
CA LYS A 36 2.37 20.36 -11.87
C LYS A 36 2.83 18.90 -11.97
N SER A 37 3.93 18.56 -11.30
CA SER A 37 4.48 17.19 -11.28
C SER A 37 3.52 16.19 -10.62
N VAL A 38 2.86 16.58 -9.52
CA VAL A 38 1.88 15.72 -8.84
C VAL A 38 0.64 15.51 -9.69
N TYR A 39 0.05 16.57 -10.25
CA TYR A 39 -1.13 16.42 -11.09
C TYR A 39 -0.86 15.56 -12.31
N LEU A 40 0.30 15.72 -12.96
CA LEU A 40 0.68 14.89 -14.09
C LEU A 40 0.85 13.42 -13.69
N SER A 41 1.60 13.14 -12.62
CA SER A 41 1.86 11.77 -12.18
C SER A 41 0.58 11.04 -11.72
N HIS A 42 -0.29 11.70 -10.95
CA HIS A 42 -1.58 11.13 -10.55
C HIS A 42 -2.53 10.93 -11.73
N SER A 43 -2.52 11.83 -12.71
CA SER A 43 -3.34 11.67 -13.92
C SER A 43 -2.89 10.46 -14.74
N LEU A 44 -1.58 10.27 -14.92
CA LEU A 44 -1.03 9.09 -15.60
C LEU A 44 -1.35 7.80 -14.84
N MET A 45 -1.28 7.82 -13.52
CA MET A 45 -1.66 6.69 -12.68
C MET A 45 -3.15 6.37 -12.82
N PHE A 46 -4.02 7.39 -12.79
CA PHE A 46 -5.45 7.22 -12.99
C PHE A 46 -5.80 6.64 -14.36
N ILE A 47 -5.18 7.15 -15.42
CA ILE A 47 -5.37 6.64 -16.79
C ILE A 47 -4.92 5.19 -16.89
N SER A 48 -3.73 4.85 -16.39
CA SER A 48 -3.19 3.49 -16.48
C SER A 48 -4.04 2.47 -15.71
N TYR A 49 -4.51 2.82 -14.51
CA TYR A 49 -5.39 1.97 -13.72
C TYR A 49 -6.77 1.81 -14.35
N SER A 50 -7.34 2.90 -14.87
CA SER A 50 -8.64 2.88 -15.55
C SER A 50 -8.60 2.01 -16.80
N ILE A 51 -7.58 2.17 -17.66
CA ILE A 51 -7.40 1.33 -18.86
C ILE A 51 -7.28 -0.14 -18.46
N THR A 52 -6.46 -0.45 -17.47
CA THR A 52 -6.25 -1.84 -17.02
C THR A 52 -7.54 -2.45 -16.48
N ALA A 53 -8.32 -1.69 -15.69
CA ALA A 53 -9.59 -2.14 -15.14
C ALA A 53 -10.64 -2.37 -16.24
N ILE A 54 -10.78 -1.43 -17.18
CA ILE A 54 -11.74 -1.53 -18.29
C ILE A 54 -11.41 -2.73 -19.19
N VAL A 55 -10.13 -2.87 -19.58
CA VAL A 55 -9.69 -3.98 -20.44
C VAL A 55 -9.85 -5.32 -19.71
N GLY A 56 -9.45 -5.40 -18.44
CA GLY A 56 -9.60 -6.61 -17.65
C GLY A 56 -11.06 -7.06 -17.54
N TYR A 57 -11.96 -6.12 -17.25
CA TYR A 57 -13.39 -6.39 -17.16
C TYR A 57 -14.01 -6.75 -18.52
N TYR A 58 -13.58 -6.12 -19.61
CA TYR A 58 -14.08 -6.44 -20.95
C TYR A 58 -13.78 -7.89 -21.37
N TYR A 59 -12.58 -8.40 -21.06
CA TYR A 59 -12.18 -9.76 -21.47
C TYR A 59 -12.61 -10.87 -20.50
N MET A 60 -12.65 -10.61 -19.20
CA MET A 60 -12.91 -11.64 -18.17
C MET A 60 -14.26 -11.46 -17.46
N GLY A 61 -14.98 -10.36 -17.73
CA GLY A 61 -16.25 -10.06 -17.08
C GLY A 61 -16.13 -9.96 -15.56
N ASN A 62 -17.01 -10.66 -14.85
CA ASN A 62 -17.03 -10.69 -13.39
C ASN A 62 -15.96 -11.61 -12.78
N ASP A 63 -15.28 -12.43 -13.58
CA ASP A 63 -14.31 -13.43 -13.12
C ASP A 63 -12.86 -12.90 -13.11
N VAL A 64 -12.68 -11.57 -13.06
CA VAL A 64 -11.35 -10.96 -12.98
C VAL A 64 -10.68 -11.35 -11.65
N PRO A 65 -9.54 -12.07 -11.68
CA PRO A 65 -8.83 -12.43 -10.47
C PRO A 65 -8.18 -11.19 -9.86
N ALA A 66 -8.12 -11.16 -8.52
CA ALA A 66 -7.48 -10.07 -7.79
C ALA A 66 -5.99 -9.86 -8.15
N PHE A 67 -5.32 -10.91 -8.66
CA PHE A 67 -4.00 -10.83 -9.25
C PHE A 67 -4.09 -11.17 -10.74
N LEU A 68 -4.07 -10.14 -11.58
CA LEU A 68 -4.29 -10.22 -13.03
C LEU A 68 -3.53 -11.37 -13.73
N PRO A 69 -2.22 -11.61 -13.46
CA PRO A 69 -1.49 -12.69 -14.13
C PRO A 69 -2.04 -14.11 -13.88
N LYS A 70 -2.80 -14.33 -12.78
CA LYS A 70 -3.49 -15.62 -12.56
C LYS A 70 -4.51 -15.91 -13.66
N GLY A 71 -5.19 -14.88 -14.16
CA GLY A 71 -6.26 -14.96 -15.16
C GLY A 71 -5.80 -15.22 -16.59
N LEU A 72 -4.51 -15.09 -16.87
CA LEU A 72 -3.96 -15.32 -18.19
C LEU A 72 -4.02 -16.82 -18.56
N LYS A 73 -4.33 -17.09 -19.84
CA LYS A 73 -4.28 -18.45 -20.41
C LYS A 73 -2.85 -19.00 -20.31
N LYS A 74 -2.71 -20.31 -20.06
CA LYS A 74 -1.41 -20.98 -20.02
C LYS A 74 -0.71 -20.82 -21.38
N GLY A 75 0.55 -20.38 -21.38
CA GLY A 75 1.33 -20.15 -22.59
C GLY A 75 2.59 -19.31 -22.32
N ILE A 76 3.39 -19.09 -23.36
CA ILE A 76 4.65 -18.34 -23.30
C ILE A 76 4.47 -16.92 -22.75
N TRP A 77 3.38 -16.24 -23.15
CA TRP A 77 3.06 -14.90 -22.68
C TRP A 77 2.80 -14.83 -21.18
N LYS A 78 2.11 -15.84 -20.60
CA LYS A 78 1.89 -15.93 -19.15
C LYS A 78 3.21 -16.12 -18.40
N THR A 79 4.09 -16.99 -18.91
CA THR A 79 5.41 -17.22 -18.30
C THR A 79 6.24 -15.94 -18.32
N LEU A 80 6.27 -15.23 -19.46
CA LEU A 80 7.01 -13.97 -19.59
C LEU A 80 6.47 -12.91 -18.62
N VAL A 81 5.15 -12.71 -18.56
CA VAL A 81 4.54 -11.76 -17.62
C VAL A 81 4.86 -12.12 -16.17
N ASN A 82 4.75 -13.40 -15.80
CA ASN A 82 5.09 -13.85 -14.45
C ASN A 82 6.56 -13.60 -14.10
N LEU A 83 7.49 -13.82 -15.04
CA LEU A 83 8.92 -13.53 -14.85
C LEU A 83 9.17 -12.03 -14.67
N LEU A 84 8.55 -11.19 -15.50
CA LEU A 84 8.68 -9.73 -15.40
C LEU A 84 8.13 -9.20 -14.08
N VAL A 85 6.97 -9.70 -13.64
CA VAL A 85 6.38 -9.32 -12.35
C VAL A 85 7.25 -9.80 -11.20
N ALA A 86 7.77 -11.04 -11.25
CA ALA A 86 8.67 -11.56 -10.23
C ALA A 86 9.95 -10.71 -10.12
N TYR A 87 10.55 -10.36 -11.26
CA TYR A 87 11.70 -9.47 -11.31
C TYR A 87 11.39 -8.08 -10.73
N HIS A 88 10.28 -7.47 -11.13
CA HIS A 88 9.83 -6.19 -10.60
C HIS A 88 9.67 -6.21 -9.07
N VAL A 89 8.98 -7.23 -8.53
CA VAL A 89 8.76 -7.37 -7.09
C VAL A 89 10.08 -7.58 -6.35
N LEU A 90 11.00 -8.37 -6.89
CA LEU A 90 12.32 -8.60 -6.31
C LEU A 90 13.12 -7.29 -6.20
N VAL A 91 13.17 -6.51 -7.28
CA VAL A 91 13.87 -5.22 -7.29
C VAL A 91 13.20 -4.23 -6.33
N ALA A 92 11.88 -4.13 -6.37
CA ALA A 92 11.12 -3.25 -5.47
C ALA A 92 11.33 -3.63 -3.99
N TYR A 93 11.38 -4.92 -3.67
CA TYR A 93 11.68 -5.40 -2.32
C TYR A 93 13.07 -4.96 -1.86
N ILE A 94 14.09 -5.13 -2.70
CA ILE A 94 15.46 -4.71 -2.37
C ILE A 94 15.53 -3.22 -2.09
N ILE A 95 14.96 -2.39 -2.97
CA ILE A 95 14.99 -0.93 -2.83
C ILE A 95 14.27 -0.48 -1.55
N ASN A 96 13.07 -1.01 -1.27
CA ASN A 96 12.30 -0.64 -0.08
C ASN A 96 12.95 -1.09 1.24
N ASN A 97 13.74 -2.17 1.24
CA ASN A 97 14.42 -2.64 2.45
C ASN A 97 15.61 -1.75 2.86
N ILE A 98 16.25 -1.04 1.92
CA ILE A 98 17.41 -0.19 2.22
C ILE A 98 17.11 0.85 3.31
N PRO A 99 16.10 1.75 3.14
CA PRO A 99 15.78 2.75 4.16
C PRO A 99 15.26 2.12 5.45
N LEU A 100 14.45 1.05 5.36
CA LEU A 100 13.92 0.36 6.54
C LEU A 100 15.04 -0.19 7.43
N VAL A 101 16.02 -0.86 6.83
CA VAL A 101 17.14 -1.41 7.59
C VAL A 101 18.05 -0.30 8.12
N ALA A 102 18.24 0.80 7.39
CA ALA A 102 18.98 1.96 7.88
C ALA A 102 18.29 2.59 9.11
N MET A 103 16.97 2.76 9.07
CA MET A 103 16.19 3.27 10.19
C MET A 103 16.26 2.36 11.42
N LEU A 104 16.08 1.05 11.24
CA LEU A 104 16.18 0.07 12.33
C LEU A 104 17.59 0.04 12.94
N LYS A 105 18.64 0.12 12.11
CA LYS A 105 20.02 0.21 12.59
C LYS A 105 20.23 1.43 13.46
N ARG A 106 19.78 2.61 13.00
CA ARG A 106 19.91 3.85 13.77
C ARG A 106 19.16 3.74 15.10
N ARG A 107 17.92 3.25 15.09
CA ARG A 107 17.09 3.19 16.30
C ARG A 107 17.60 2.25 17.39
N TYR A 108 18.14 1.09 17.01
CA TYR A 108 18.47 0.01 17.95
C TYR A 108 19.97 -0.20 18.17
N PHE A 109 20.83 0.34 17.30
CA PHE A 109 22.28 0.06 17.31
C PHE A 109 23.14 1.32 17.27
N GLU A 110 22.62 2.45 17.76
CA GLU A 110 23.37 3.70 17.97
C GLU A 110 24.65 3.43 18.79
N GLY A 111 25.82 3.83 18.25
CA GLY A 111 27.08 3.91 19.02
C GLY A 111 28.15 2.82 18.83
N SER A 112 27.96 1.82 17.97
CA SER A 112 29.01 0.81 17.69
C SER A 112 29.22 0.65 16.19
N ARG A 113 30.47 0.36 15.74
CA ARG A 113 30.74 -0.14 14.38
C ARG A 113 29.82 -1.34 14.13
N THR A 114 28.67 -1.11 13.50
CA THR A 114 27.68 -2.16 13.28
C THR A 114 28.32 -3.22 12.39
N PRO A 115 28.58 -4.43 12.90
CA PRO A 115 29.19 -5.47 12.10
C PRO A 115 28.22 -5.86 10.98
N ARG A 116 28.74 -6.32 9.84
CA ARG A 116 27.93 -6.85 8.72
C ARG A 116 26.89 -7.89 9.19
N SER A 117 27.20 -8.63 10.26
CA SER A 117 26.27 -9.60 10.87
C SER A 117 24.95 -8.98 11.34
N LYS A 118 24.96 -7.78 11.94
CA LYS A 118 23.73 -7.10 12.37
C LYS A 118 22.87 -6.67 11.19
N HIS A 119 23.50 -6.30 10.07
CA HIS A 119 22.77 -5.98 8.84
C HIS A 119 22.06 -7.20 8.28
N VAL A 120 22.78 -8.32 8.17
CA VAL A 120 22.23 -9.59 7.69
C VAL A 120 21.11 -10.07 8.61
N MET A 121 21.26 -9.95 9.92
CA MET A 121 20.24 -10.34 10.90
C MET A 121 18.92 -9.57 10.72
N ILE A 122 18.97 -8.24 10.59
CA ILE A 122 17.76 -7.43 10.37
C ILE A 122 17.10 -7.78 9.03
N SER A 123 17.89 -7.90 7.96
CA SER A 123 17.36 -8.27 6.65
C SER A 123 16.75 -9.68 6.62
N ALA A 124 17.37 -10.63 7.33
CA ALA A 124 16.85 -11.99 7.48
C ALA A 124 15.54 -12.01 8.29
N LEU A 125 15.46 -11.20 9.35
CA LEU A 125 14.24 -11.05 10.15
C LEU A 125 13.09 -10.47 9.32
N LEU A 126 13.34 -9.42 8.52
CA LEU A 126 12.32 -8.84 7.65
C LEU A 126 11.84 -9.84 6.59
N LEU A 127 12.77 -10.60 6.00
CA LEU A 127 12.42 -11.65 5.05
C LEU A 127 11.59 -12.77 5.72
N PHE A 128 11.97 -13.18 6.93
CA PHE A 128 11.24 -14.18 7.69
C PHE A 128 9.81 -13.70 8.03
N LEU A 129 9.65 -12.44 8.44
CA LEU A 129 8.33 -11.85 8.69
C LEU A 129 7.48 -11.79 7.42
N ALA A 130 8.05 -11.41 6.28
CA ALA A 130 7.34 -11.42 5.00
C ALA A 130 6.90 -12.83 4.58
N TRP A 131 7.78 -13.82 4.76
CA TRP A 131 7.46 -15.23 4.54
C TRP A 131 6.33 -15.69 5.47
N LEU A 132 6.40 -15.35 6.75
CA LEU A 132 5.37 -15.70 7.72
C LEU A 132 4.01 -15.10 7.35
N MET A 133 3.96 -13.82 6.99
CA MET A 133 2.72 -13.14 6.59
C MET A 133 2.09 -13.75 5.34
N THR A 134 2.93 -14.14 4.36
CA THR A 134 2.46 -14.79 3.13
C THR A 134 1.81 -16.15 3.40
N ASN A 135 2.31 -16.89 4.39
CA ASN A 135 1.73 -18.19 4.77
C ASN A 135 0.45 -18.05 5.62
N ILE A 136 0.33 -16.99 6.41
CA ILE A 136 -0.86 -16.73 7.23
C ILE A 136 -2.05 -16.27 6.37
N VAL A 137 -1.81 -15.32 5.45
CA VAL A 137 -2.85 -14.78 4.56
C VAL A 137 -2.43 -14.98 3.09
N PRO A 138 -2.64 -16.18 2.52
CA PRO A 138 -2.24 -16.49 1.14
C PRO A 138 -3.24 -15.95 0.10
N PHE A 139 -3.96 -14.86 0.43
CA PHE A 139 -4.98 -14.24 -0.40
C PHE A 139 -4.58 -12.79 -0.70
N PHE A 140 -4.14 -12.54 -1.94
CA PHE A 140 -3.64 -11.23 -2.36
C PHE A 140 -4.66 -10.10 -2.14
N LYS A 141 -5.93 -10.34 -2.46
CA LYS A 141 -7.03 -9.38 -2.32
C LYS A 141 -7.15 -8.88 -0.88
N ASP A 142 -7.19 -9.81 0.06
CA ASP A 142 -7.39 -9.49 1.48
C ASP A 142 -6.14 -8.83 2.06
N MET A 143 -4.95 -9.31 1.70
CA MET A 143 -3.69 -8.72 2.15
C MET A 143 -3.58 -7.25 1.73
N VAL A 144 -3.87 -6.94 0.46
CA VAL A 144 -3.86 -5.57 -0.06
C VAL A 144 -4.92 -4.71 0.65
N SER A 145 -6.09 -5.27 0.92
CA SER A 145 -7.15 -4.55 1.63
C SER A 145 -6.76 -4.21 3.09
N VAL A 146 -6.17 -5.17 3.82
CA VAL A 146 -5.65 -4.93 5.18
C VAL A 146 -4.58 -3.85 5.17
N ILE A 147 -3.60 -3.92 4.26
CA ILE A 147 -2.53 -2.92 4.19
C ILE A 147 -3.09 -1.54 3.81
N GLY A 148 -4.03 -1.48 2.86
CA GLY A 148 -4.70 -0.25 2.47
C GLY A 148 -5.52 0.38 3.61
N ALA A 149 -6.22 -0.43 4.39
CA ALA A 149 -6.97 0.06 5.56
C ALA A 149 -6.03 0.49 6.70
N LEU A 150 -5.04 -0.33 7.05
CA LEU A 150 -4.15 -0.13 8.19
C LEU A 150 -3.11 0.97 7.95
N CYS A 151 -2.44 0.94 6.80
CA CYS A 151 -1.34 1.86 6.48
C CYS A 151 -1.78 2.94 5.49
N GLY A 152 -2.59 2.58 4.49
CA GLY A 152 -3.07 3.50 3.46
C GLY A 152 -3.96 4.61 4.00
N SER A 153 -5.00 4.25 4.73
CA SER A 153 -5.95 5.22 5.31
C SER A 153 -5.26 6.30 6.17
N PRO A 154 -4.42 5.97 7.17
CA PRO A 154 -3.76 7.01 7.96
C PRO A 154 -2.77 7.84 7.15
N ILE A 155 -2.04 7.26 6.19
CA ILE A 155 -1.05 8.02 5.40
C ILE A 155 -1.74 8.98 4.41
N MET A 156 -2.85 8.57 3.78
CA MET A 156 -3.56 9.40 2.81
C MET A 156 -4.54 10.38 3.45
N LEU A 157 -5.27 9.96 4.49
CA LEU A 157 -6.41 10.71 5.03
C LEU A 157 -6.12 11.29 6.42
N GLY A 158 -5.26 10.65 7.22
CA GLY A 158 -4.95 11.06 8.58
C GLY A 158 -3.80 12.07 8.68
N LEU A 159 -2.64 11.75 8.11
CA LEU A 159 -1.42 12.54 8.23
C LEU A 159 -1.48 13.92 7.54
N PRO A 160 -2.03 14.07 6.32
CA PRO A 160 -2.06 15.37 5.65
C PRO A 160 -2.81 16.46 6.43
N PRO A 161 -4.05 16.25 6.95
CA PRO A 161 -4.73 17.27 7.73
C PRO A 161 -4.01 17.57 9.07
N LEU A 162 -3.38 16.57 9.69
CA LEU A 162 -2.56 16.78 10.89
C LEU A 162 -1.35 17.66 10.60
N PHE A 163 -0.59 17.36 9.53
CA PHE A 163 0.57 18.17 9.14
C PHE A 163 0.17 19.58 8.72
N TYR A 164 -0.94 19.73 8.00
CA TYR A 164 -1.47 21.02 7.62
C TYR A 164 -1.84 21.86 8.85
N PHE A 165 -2.58 21.29 9.81
CA PHE A 165 -2.94 21.96 11.05
C PHE A 165 -1.71 22.36 11.88
N CYS A 166 -0.74 21.45 12.07
CA CYS A 166 0.50 21.74 12.78
C CYS A 166 1.31 22.86 12.11
N ALA A 167 1.37 22.87 10.77
CA ALA A 167 2.07 23.90 10.02
C ALA A 167 1.41 25.28 10.17
N LEU A 168 0.08 25.38 10.13
CA LEU A 168 -0.63 26.64 10.36
C LEU A 168 -0.45 27.14 11.80
N LYS A 169 -0.58 26.24 12.79
CA LYS A 169 -0.37 26.57 14.20
C LYS A 169 1.05 27.09 14.44
N SER A 170 2.06 26.47 13.84
CA SER A 170 3.46 26.92 13.95
C SER A 170 3.69 28.30 13.33
N LYS A 171 2.89 28.71 12.36
CA LYS A 171 2.97 30.03 11.70
C LYS A 171 2.02 31.07 12.31
N GLY A 172 1.17 30.68 13.26
CA GLY A 172 0.15 31.56 13.85
C GLY A 172 -0.93 32.03 12.87
N ILE A 173 -1.11 31.33 11.74
CA ILE A 173 -2.08 31.71 10.71
C ILE A 173 -3.41 30.98 10.99
N PRO A 174 -4.55 31.69 11.09
CA PRO A 174 -5.84 31.05 11.25
C PRO A 174 -6.21 30.27 9.97
N MET A 175 -6.81 29.09 10.15
CA MET A 175 -7.23 28.23 9.05
C MET A 175 -8.46 28.81 8.35
N GLY A 176 -8.45 28.81 7.01
CA GLY A 176 -9.63 29.19 6.22
C GLY A 176 -10.81 28.26 6.50
N ARG A 177 -12.04 28.78 6.41
CA ARG A 177 -13.26 27.98 6.68
C ARG A 177 -13.37 26.74 5.76
N PHE A 178 -12.97 26.88 4.51
CA PHE A 178 -12.95 25.78 3.55
C PHE A 178 -11.93 24.70 3.95
N ASP A 179 -10.69 25.10 4.24
CA ASP A 179 -9.62 24.18 4.63
C ASP A 179 -9.95 23.44 5.93
N LEU A 180 -10.61 24.14 6.87
CA LEU A 180 -11.09 23.53 8.12
C LEU A 180 -12.14 22.45 7.86
N VAL A 181 -13.12 22.70 6.98
CA VAL A 181 -14.15 21.71 6.64
C VAL A 181 -13.53 20.50 5.96
N VAL A 182 -12.62 20.71 5.00
CA VAL A 182 -11.93 19.62 4.28
C VAL A 182 -11.06 18.80 5.23
N CYS A 183 -10.23 19.45 6.05
CA CYS A 183 -9.38 18.74 7.01
C CYS A 183 -10.20 17.99 8.06
N SER A 184 -11.30 18.57 8.53
CA SER A 184 -12.19 17.92 9.49
C SER A 184 -12.90 16.71 8.87
N LEU A 185 -13.36 16.82 7.63
CA LEU A 185 -14.01 15.71 6.92
C LEU A 185 -13.02 14.57 6.64
N LEU A 186 -11.79 14.89 6.22
CA LEU A 186 -10.75 13.88 5.99
C LEU A 186 -10.38 13.15 7.30
N PHE A 187 -10.12 13.91 8.37
CA PHE A 187 -9.60 13.36 9.61
C PHE A 187 -10.67 12.70 10.49
N PHE A 188 -11.85 13.32 10.65
CA PHE A 188 -12.89 12.82 11.56
C PHE A 188 -13.91 11.91 10.90
N VAL A 189 -14.04 11.93 9.57
CA VAL A 189 -15.04 11.11 8.87
C VAL A 189 -14.36 10.06 8.00
N LEU A 190 -13.61 10.47 6.97
CA LEU A 190 -13.09 9.52 5.99
C LEU A 190 -11.99 8.61 6.53
N PHE A 191 -11.07 9.14 7.34
CA PHE A 191 -10.02 8.35 7.99
C PHE A 191 -10.61 7.24 8.89
N PRO A 192 -11.40 7.52 9.94
CA PRO A 192 -11.91 6.46 10.80
C PRO A 192 -12.89 5.54 10.07
N LEU A 193 -13.68 6.07 9.12
CA LEU A 193 -14.56 5.23 8.31
C LEU A 193 -13.73 4.20 7.55
N THR A 194 -12.80 4.63 6.70
CA THR A 194 -12.02 3.71 5.85
C THR A 194 -11.07 2.81 6.64
N PHE A 195 -10.55 3.30 7.78
CA PHE A 195 -9.71 2.51 8.68
C PHE A 195 -10.52 1.42 9.39
N VAL A 196 -11.58 1.79 10.13
CA VAL A 196 -12.33 0.84 10.96
C VAL A 196 -13.17 -0.10 10.09
N SER A 197 -13.95 0.43 9.14
CA SER A 197 -14.79 -0.42 8.29
C SER A 197 -13.95 -1.27 7.33
N GLY A 198 -12.84 -0.73 6.81
CA GLY A 198 -11.89 -1.47 5.98
C GLY A 198 -11.23 -2.61 6.73
N MET A 199 -10.75 -2.37 7.96
CA MET A 199 -10.17 -3.41 8.81
C MET A 199 -11.18 -4.51 9.16
N ILE A 200 -12.39 -4.14 9.61
CA ILE A 200 -13.45 -5.12 9.93
C ILE A 200 -13.81 -5.95 8.69
N SER A 201 -13.96 -5.30 7.52
CA SER A 201 -14.27 -5.98 6.26
C SER A 201 -13.16 -6.94 5.85
N ALA A 202 -11.90 -6.51 5.94
CA ALA A 202 -10.76 -7.33 5.55
C ALA A 202 -10.59 -8.54 6.48
N PHE A 203 -10.71 -8.36 7.80
CA PHE A 203 -10.66 -9.46 8.75
C PHE A 203 -11.78 -10.48 8.56
N ARG A 204 -13.02 -10.02 8.32
CA ARG A 204 -14.14 -10.92 8.03
C ARG A 204 -13.91 -11.72 6.74
N SER A 205 -13.35 -11.09 5.72
CA SER A 205 -12.99 -11.77 4.46
C SER A 205 -11.94 -12.86 4.69
N ILE A 206 -10.90 -12.56 5.47
CA ILE A 206 -9.85 -13.53 5.82
C ILE A 206 -10.41 -14.71 6.60
N LEU A 207 -11.22 -14.46 7.64
CA LEU A 207 -11.85 -15.52 8.43
C LEU A 207 -12.73 -16.43 7.58
N GLY A 208 -13.60 -15.84 6.73
CA GLY A 208 -14.44 -16.61 5.82
C GLY A 208 -13.65 -17.35 4.73
N ASN A 209 -12.45 -16.88 4.38
CA ASN A 209 -11.56 -17.58 3.45
C ASN A 209 -10.79 -18.72 4.12
N TRP A 210 -10.46 -18.63 5.41
CA TRP A 210 -9.91 -19.74 6.18
C TRP A 210 -10.95 -20.84 6.43
N GLU A 211 -12.20 -20.50 6.69
CA GLU A 211 -13.27 -21.51 6.82
C GLU A 211 -13.46 -22.32 5.53
N ARG A 212 -13.32 -21.67 4.37
CA ARG A 212 -13.52 -22.31 3.06
C ARG A 212 -12.30 -23.06 2.53
N ASN A 213 -11.10 -22.53 2.76
CA ASN A 213 -9.86 -23.07 2.17
C ASN A 213 -8.98 -23.80 3.18
N GLY A 214 -9.38 -23.90 4.45
CA GLY A 214 -8.60 -24.50 5.52
C GLY A 214 -7.72 -23.49 6.28
N LEU A 215 -7.26 -23.91 7.46
CA LEU A 215 -6.45 -23.10 8.36
C LEU A 215 -5.08 -22.77 7.74
N PRO A 216 -4.46 -21.63 8.12
CA PRO A 216 -3.10 -21.30 7.69
C PRO A 216 -2.16 -22.46 8.02
N PHE A 217 -1.21 -22.76 7.12
CA PHE A 217 -0.29 -23.90 7.17
C PHE A 217 -0.90 -25.29 6.90
N SER A 218 -2.19 -25.39 6.60
CA SER A 218 -2.76 -26.61 6.03
C SER A 218 -2.37 -26.68 4.56
N CYS A 219 -1.84 -27.82 4.09
CA CYS A 219 -1.54 -28.06 2.68
C CYS A 219 -2.84 -28.22 1.86
N SER A 220 -3.67 -27.18 1.77
CA SER A 220 -4.81 -27.14 0.87
C SER A 220 -4.38 -26.52 -0.45
N ILE A 221 -4.60 -27.28 -1.53
CA ILE A 221 -4.29 -26.89 -2.89
C ILE A 221 -5.23 -25.74 -3.27
N GLN A 222 -4.69 -24.53 -3.38
CA GLN A 222 -5.41 -23.38 -3.95
C GLN A 222 -5.60 -23.64 -5.45
N VAL A 223 -6.82 -24.00 -5.87
CA VAL A 223 -7.23 -24.08 -7.28
C VAL A 223 -7.59 -22.69 -7.81
#